data_AF-A0A2Z4LQW8-F1
#
_entry.id   AF-A0A2Z4LQW8-F1
#
_cell.length_a   1.000
_cell.length_b   1.000
_cell.length_c   1.000
_cell.angle_alpha   90.00
_cell.angle_beta   90.00
_cell.angle_gamma   90.00
#
_symmetry.space_group_name_H-M   'P 1'
#
loop_
_entity.id
_entity.type
_entity.pdbx_description
1 polymer ?
#
loop_
_entity_poly.entity_id
_entity_poly.type
_entity_poly.pdbx_seq_one_letter_code
_entity_poly.pdbx_strand_id
1 'polypeptide(L)'
;MLDFSKQIIRIEQKLAQARNTDTDFRVFGASSHNYQINQPLQIKDIRAFEEKYSVLLPRCYQAFLLNIGNGGNSYQDSGAGPFYGIYPLGRNINELIHSNPEVFLKEKCILHPKLTEEDWDDLNKFMDDENISDEDYYKEVAKIYSGILPIGFQGCSALHAIVLNGTHKGKVINVDKDGSKPNFTFENNFLDWYERWLDEIISGHLIKAPTSWFGYGRKDEE
;
A
#
# COMPACT_ATOMS: atom_id res chain seq x y z
N MET A 1 -14.00 19.56 -3.86
CA MET A 1 -13.90 18.08 -3.76
C MET A 1 -12.79 17.66 -4.70
N LEU A 2 -11.82 16.84 -4.26
CA LEU A 2 -10.68 16.46 -5.11
C LEU A 2 -11.18 15.67 -6.32
N ASP A 3 -10.94 16.20 -7.52
CA ASP A 3 -11.20 15.54 -8.79
C ASP A 3 -9.91 14.91 -9.30
N PHE A 4 -9.90 13.58 -9.42
CA PHE A 4 -8.75 12.81 -9.87
C PHE A 4 -8.78 12.47 -11.37
N SER A 5 -9.80 12.90 -12.12
CA SER A 5 -10.02 12.48 -13.51
C SER A 5 -8.80 12.70 -14.42
N LYS A 6 -8.14 13.87 -14.29
CA LYS A 6 -6.91 14.15 -15.05
C LYS A 6 -5.75 13.25 -14.65
N GLN A 7 -5.62 12.92 -13.37
CA GLN A 7 -4.54 12.07 -12.86
C GLN A 7 -4.76 10.61 -13.28
N ILE A 8 -6.00 10.13 -13.25
CA ILE A 8 -6.37 8.81 -13.75
C ILE A 8 -5.96 8.64 -15.22
N ILE A 9 -6.32 9.59 -16.10
CA ILE A 9 -5.92 9.54 -17.52
C ILE A 9 -4.39 9.47 -17.67
N ARG A 10 -3.63 10.25 -16.87
CA ARG A 10 -2.17 10.19 -16.89
C ARG A 10 -1.65 8.83 -16.44
N ILE A 11 -2.21 8.25 -15.38
CA ILE A 11 -1.80 6.94 -14.87
C ILE A 11 -2.06 5.84 -15.92
N GLU A 12 -3.20 5.85 -16.60
CA GLU A 12 -3.49 4.90 -17.69
C GLU A 12 -2.46 5.00 -18.81
N GLN A 13 -2.14 6.22 -19.25
CA GLN A 13 -1.12 6.47 -20.27
C GLN A 13 0.27 6.02 -19.81
N LYS A 14 0.63 6.35 -18.57
CA LYS A 14 1.92 6.01 -17.97
C LYS A 14 2.07 4.50 -17.75
N LEU A 15 1.01 3.75 -17.48
CA LEU A 15 1.06 2.28 -17.42
C LEU A 15 1.45 1.67 -18.78
N ALA A 16 0.81 2.13 -19.86
CA ALA A 16 1.16 1.70 -21.21
C ALA A 16 2.60 2.13 -21.57
N GLN A 17 3.01 3.34 -21.20
CA GLN A 17 4.36 3.84 -21.44
C GLN A 17 5.40 3.04 -20.65
N ALA A 18 5.18 2.78 -19.36
CA ALA A 18 6.07 2.00 -18.52
C ALA A 18 6.31 0.60 -19.10
N ARG A 19 5.25 -0.06 -19.58
CA ARG A 19 5.35 -1.36 -20.28
C ARG A 19 6.21 -1.29 -21.55
N ASN A 20 6.11 -0.20 -22.30
CA ASN A 20 6.90 0.01 -23.51
C ASN A 20 8.33 0.46 -23.23
N THR A 21 8.61 1.00 -22.04
CA THR A 21 9.96 1.36 -21.60
C THR A 21 10.70 0.14 -21.03
N ASP A 22 10.06 -0.63 -20.16
CA ASP A 22 10.65 -1.83 -19.54
C ASP A 22 10.32 -3.10 -20.34
N THR A 23 10.77 -3.14 -21.60
CA THR A 23 10.47 -4.24 -22.53
C THR A 23 10.98 -5.61 -22.09
N ASP A 24 12.04 -5.63 -21.29
CA ASP A 24 12.65 -6.85 -20.74
C ASP A 24 12.15 -7.19 -19.32
N PHE A 25 11.16 -6.45 -18.79
CA PHE A 25 10.60 -6.61 -17.44
C PHE A 25 11.67 -6.62 -16.33
N ARG A 26 12.63 -5.69 -16.39
CA ARG A 26 13.77 -5.60 -15.47
C ARG A 26 13.41 -4.97 -14.13
N VAL A 27 12.37 -4.15 -14.07
CA VAL A 27 11.90 -3.58 -12.80
C VAL A 27 11.45 -4.73 -11.89
N PHE A 28 11.83 -4.67 -10.62
CA PHE A 28 11.47 -5.73 -9.67
C PHE A 28 9.94 -5.95 -9.64
N GLY A 29 9.52 -7.20 -9.85
CA GLY A 29 8.11 -7.60 -9.97
C GLY A 29 7.48 -7.50 -11.35
N ALA A 30 8.07 -6.73 -12.28
CA ALA A 30 7.49 -6.48 -13.59
C ALA A 30 7.33 -7.75 -14.44
N SER A 31 8.21 -8.74 -14.26
CA SER A 31 8.12 -10.02 -14.96
C SER A 31 6.91 -10.85 -14.52
N SER A 32 6.39 -10.60 -13.32
CA SER A 32 5.20 -11.29 -12.76
C SER A 32 3.90 -10.62 -13.17
N HIS A 33 3.76 -9.30 -12.99
CA HIS A 33 2.53 -8.58 -13.32
C HIS A 33 2.47 -8.09 -14.78
N ASN A 34 3.60 -8.02 -15.51
CA ASN A 34 3.72 -7.56 -16.89
C ASN A 34 3.01 -6.23 -17.19
N TYR A 35 2.99 -5.33 -16.21
CA TYR A 35 2.22 -4.07 -16.21
C TYR A 35 0.71 -4.23 -16.45
N GLN A 36 0.14 -5.39 -16.11
CA GLN A 36 -1.28 -5.68 -16.25
C GLN A 36 -2.03 -5.47 -14.94
N ILE A 37 -3.27 -4.99 -15.07
CA ILE A 37 -4.22 -4.84 -13.98
C ILE A 37 -5.55 -5.37 -14.50
N ASN A 38 -6.28 -6.10 -13.66
CA ASN A 38 -7.61 -6.58 -13.96
C ASN A 38 -8.61 -5.42 -14.01
N GLN A 39 -9.81 -5.71 -14.55
CA GLN A 39 -10.85 -4.71 -14.77
C GLN A 39 -11.21 -3.91 -13.51
N PRO A 40 -11.59 -2.63 -13.65
CA PRO A 40 -12.06 -1.82 -12.54
C PRO A 40 -13.28 -2.41 -11.84
N LEU A 41 -13.39 -2.14 -10.54
CA LEU A 41 -14.55 -2.49 -9.74
C LEU A 41 -15.76 -1.62 -10.08
N GLN A 42 -16.95 -2.13 -9.76
CA GLN A 42 -18.16 -1.33 -9.79
C GLN A 42 -18.33 -0.60 -8.46
N ILE A 43 -19.05 0.52 -8.48
CA ILE A 43 -19.32 1.29 -7.25
C ILE A 43 -20.03 0.47 -6.16
N LYS A 44 -20.81 -0.54 -6.56
CA LYS A 44 -21.46 -1.47 -5.62
C LYS A 44 -20.46 -2.31 -4.82
N ASP A 45 -19.33 -2.67 -5.42
CA ASP A 45 -18.31 -3.51 -4.78
C ASP A 45 -17.54 -2.68 -3.75
N ILE A 46 -17.24 -1.42 -4.09
CA ILE A 46 -16.68 -0.43 -3.15
C ILE A 46 -17.61 -0.23 -1.96
N ARG A 47 -18.91 0.00 -2.23
CA ARG A 47 -19.91 0.20 -1.17
C ARG A 47 -20.06 -1.03 -0.27
N ALA A 48 -20.05 -2.24 -0.84
CA ALA A 48 -20.13 -3.46 -0.07
C ALA A 48 -18.92 -3.62 0.86
N PHE A 49 -17.71 -3.28 0.40
CA PHE A 49 -16.51 -3.26 1.24
C PHE A 49 -16.62 -2.21 2.35
N GLU A 50 -16.98 -0.98 2.00
CA GLU A 50 -17.13 0.13 2.95
C GLU A 50 -18.18 -0.18 4.03
N GLU A 51 -19.31 -0.79 3.66
CA GLU A 51 -20.35 -1.23 4.58
C GLU A 51 -19.86 -2.36 5.49
N LYS A 52 -19.25 -3.41 4.92
CA LYS A 52 -18.74 -4.56 5.69
C LYS A 52 -17.77 -4.14 6.79
N TYR A 53 -16.84 -3.24 6.46
CA TYR A 53 -15.78 -2.82 7.40
C TYR A 53 -16.08 -1.48 8.09
N SER A 54 -17.28 -0.91 7.89
CA SER A 54 -17.71 0.37 8.47
C SER A 54 -16.68 1.49 8.26
N VAL A 55 -16.12 1.56 7.05
CA VAL A 55 -15.06 2.51 6.69
C VAL A 55 -15.39 3.19 5.38
N LEU A 56 -14.86 4.40 5.18
CA LEU A 56 -14.87 5.04 3.87
C LEU A 56 -13.47 4.95 3.28
N LEU A 57 -13.32 4.33 2.12
CA LEU A 57 -12.02 4.25 1.45
C LEU A 57 -11.53 5.67 1.09
N PRO A 58 -10.22 5.94 1.13
CA PRO A 58 -9.68 7.21 0.63
C PRO A 58 -10.09 7.47 -0.82
N ARG A 59 -10.49 8.71 -1.15
CA ARG A 59 -11.02 9.05 -2.48
C ARG A 59 -10.03 8.75 -3.62
N CYS A 60 -8.74 8.92 -3.39
CA CYS A 60 -7.67 8.56 -4.33
C CYS A 60 -7.68 7.05 -4.65
N TYR A 61 -7.85 6.20 -3.62
CA TYR A 61 -7.88 4.76 -3.79
C TYR A 61 -9.20 4.28 -4.41
N GLN A 62 -10.34 4.88 -4.06
CA GLN A 62 -11.60 4.65 -4.77
C GLN A 62 -11.47 4.98 -6.27
N ALA A 63 -10.83 6.11 -6.61
CA ALA A 63 -10.63 6.51 -8.00
C ALA A 63 -9.76 5.51 -8.76
N PHE A 64 -8.70 4.97 -8.14
CA PHE A 64 -7.91 3.89 -8.73
C PHE A 64 -8.76 2.64 -9.01
N LEU A 65 -9.48 2.16 -8.00
CA LEU A 65 -10.27 0.92 -8.11
C LEU A 65 -11.41 1.03 -9.13
N LEU A 66 -12.00 2.21 -9.29
CA LEU A 66 -13.13 2.45 -10.19
C LEU A 66 -12.72 2.76 -11.64
N ASN A 67 -11.48 3.18 -11.88
CA ASN A 67 -11.06 3.63 -13.21
C ASN A 67 -9.82 2.91 -13.75
N ILE A 68 -8.85 2.57 -12.90
CA ILE A 68 -7.61 1.92 -13.34
C ILE A 68 -7.75 0.39 -13.31
N GLY A 69 -8.19 -0.18 -12.18
CA GLY A 69 -8.33 -1.61 -12.06
C GLY A 69 -8.25 -2.15 -10.63
N ASN A 70 -8.36 -3.47 -10.49
CA ASN A 70 -8.36 -4.16 -9.20
C ASN A 70 -7.72 -5.55 -9.27
N GLY A 71 -6.52 -5.69 -8.71
CA GLY A 71 -5.75 -6.94 -8.79
C GLY A 71 -5.20 -7.21 -10.18
N GLY A 72 -4.71 -8.42 -10.41
CA GLY A 72 -4.05 -8.85 -11.64
C GLY A 72 -3.59 -10.30 -11.58
N ASN A 73 -2.53 -10.61 -12.30
CA ASN A 73 -1.99 -11.95 -12.50
C ASN A 73 -0.71 -12.24 -11.67
N SER A 74 -0.31 -11.30 -10.82
CA SER A 74 0.90 -11.42 -9.99
C SER A 74 0.61 -12.16 -8.67
N TYR A 75 1.61 -12.19 -7.80
CA TYR A 75 1.54 -12.76 -6.46
C TYR A 75 0.26 -12.36 -5.72
N GLN A 76 -0.48 -13.35 -5.21
CA GLN A 76 -1.76 -13.17 -4.52
C GLN A 76 -2.80 -12.36 -5.31
N ASP A 77 -2.86 -12.62 -6.62
CA ASP A 77 -3.78 -11.96 -7.56
C ASP A 77 -3.54 -10.45 -7.67
N SER A 78 -2.30 -10.00 -7.42
CA SER A 78 -1.95 -8.58 -7.45
C SER A 78 -1.89 -8.01 -8.88
N GLY A 79 -2.32 -6.76 -9.01
CA GLY A 79 -2.15 -5.95 -10.22
C GLY A 79 -0.78 -5.29 -10.27
N ALA A 80 -0.46 -4.71 -11.42
CA ALA A 80 0.75 -3.92 -11.59
C ALA A 80 0.93 -2.88 -10.47
N GLY A 81 2.14 -2.82 -9.94
CA GLY A 81 2.52 -1.92 -8.87
C GLY A 81 3.94 -2.22 -8.41
N PRO A 82 4.49 -1.42 -7.48
CA PRO A 82 5.79 -1.68 -6.87
C PRO A 82 5.89 -3.09 -6.29
N PHE A 83 7.09 -3.66 -6.36
CA PHE A 83 7.40 -5.00 -5.84
C PHE A 83 6.42 -6.06 -6.35
N TYR A 84 5.70 -6.77 -5.48
CA TYR A 84 4.82 -7.86 -5.89
C TYR A 84 3.47 -7.38 -6.46
N GLY A 85 3.24 -6.07 -6.47
CA GLY A 85 2.04 -5.45 -7.03
C GLY A 85 1.04 -4.98 -5.98
N ILE A 86 -0.12 -4.53 -6.45
CA ILE A 86 -1.23 -4.05 -5.62
C ILE A 86 -2.29 -5.14 -5.48
N TYR A 87 -2.60 -5.50 -4.24
CA TYR A 87 -3.64 -6.49 -3.93
C TYR A 87 -5.02 -6.08 -4.47
N PRO A 88 -5.86 -7.07 -4.85
CA PRO A 88 -7.28 -6.82 -5.02
C PRO A 88 -7.90 -6.30 -3.72
N LEU A 89 -8.85 -5.38 -3.81
CA LEU A 89 -9.64 -4.92 -2.68
C LEU A 89 -10.30 -6.14 -2.01
N GLY A 90 -10.06 -6.28 -0.71
CA GLY A 90 -10.62 -7.39 0.07
C GLY A 90 -9.68 -8.59 0.24
N ARG A 91 -8.53 -8.61 -0.44
CA ARG A 91 -7.49 -9.62 -0.27
C ARG A 91 -6.50 -9.21 0.83
N ASN A 92 -6.00 -10.17 1.60
CA ASN A 92 -4.93 -9.98 2.59
C ASN A 92 -5.20 -8.90 3.64
N ILE A 93 -6.47 -8.62 3.94
CA ILE A 93 -6.86 -7.60 4.91
C ILE A 93 -6.30 -7.92 6.30
N ASN A 94 -6.26 -9.20 6.64
CA ASN A 94 -5.79 -9.71 7.92
C ASN A 94 -4.27 -9.87 8.01
N GLU A 95 -3.51 -9.41 7.01
CA GLU A 95 -2.05 -9.60 6.98
C GLU A 95 -1.32 -8.79 8.07
N LEU A 96 -1.88 -7.65 8.48
CA LEU A 96 -1.40 -6.87 9.63
C LEU A 96 -2.24 -7.10 10.90
N ILE A 97 -3.49 -7.50 10.73
CA ILE A 97 -4.45 -7.66 11.83
C ILE A 97 -5.00 -9.08 11.77
N HIS A 98 -4.30 -10.00 12.43
CA HIS A 98 -4.54 -11.46 12.36
C HIS A 98 -6.01 -11.86 12.62
N SER A 99 -6.75 -11.06 13.40
CA SER A 99 -8.18 -11.27 13.66
C SER A 99 -8.99 -9.96 13.60
N ASN A 100 -10.28 -10.09 13.31
CA ASN A 100 -11.31 -9.04 13.43
C ASN A 100 -11.06 -7.73 12.65
N PRO A 101 -10.83 -7.78 11.32
CA PRO A 101 -10.66 -6.56 10.52
C PRO A 101 -11.84 -5.59 10.61
N GLU A 102 -13.06 -6.07 10.84
CA GLU A 102 -14.26 -5.24 11.07
C GLU A 102 -14.17 -4.36 12.34
N VAL A 103 -13.32 -4.74 13.29
CA VAL A 103 -13.08 -3.98 14.52
C VAL A 103 -12.00 -2.93 14.29
N PHE A 104 -10.89 -3.28 13.64
CA PHE A 104 -9.69 -2.42 13.62
C PHE A 104 -9.61 -1.50 12.40
N LEU A 105 -10.17 -1.84 11.24
CA LEU A 105 -10.06 -0.99 10.03
C LEU A 105 -10.80 0.34 10.15
N LYS A 106 -11.88 0.39 10.93
CA LYS A 106 -12.69 1.61 11.15
C LYS A 106 -12.07 2.57 12.15
N GLU A 107 -11.10 2.10 12.95
CA GLU A 107 -10.45 2.91 13.96
C GLU A 107 -9.52 3.95 13.33
N LYS A 108 -9.12 4.94 14.13
CA LYS A 108 -8.16 5.96 13.70
C LYS A 108 -6.75 5.36 13.67
N CYS A 109 -6.01 5.65 12.61
CA CYS A 109 -4.59 5.34 12.56
C CYS A 109 -3.85 6.20 13.59
N ILE A 110 -3.10 5.53 14.48
CA ILE A 110 -2.26 6.19 15.49
C ILE A 110 -0.88 6.53 14.96
N LEU A 111 -0.43 5.85 13.89
CA LEU A 111 0.85 6.09 13.25
C LEU A 111 0.85 7.45 12.54
N HIS A 112 1.98 8.15 12.62
CA HIS A 112 2.14 9.45 11.96
C HIS A 112 3.59 9.71 11.54
N PRO A 113 3.84 10.56 10.53
CA PRO A 113 5.18 10.80 9.99
C PRO A 113 6.19 11.36 11.01
N LYS A 114 5.73 11.95 12.12
CA LYS A 114 6.59 12.51 13.17
C LYS A 114 6.90 11.53 14.31
N LEU A 115 6.59 10.24 14.15
CA LEU A 115 6.84 9.24 15.17
C LEU A 115 8.35 9.11 15.38
N THR A 116 8.83 9.33 16.61
CA THR A 116 10.26 9.21 16.92
C THR A 116 10.67 7.75 17.04
N GLU A 117 11.97 7.46 17.11
CA GLU A 117 12.43 6.09 17.43
C GLU A 117 11.97 5.71 18.85
N GLU A 118 12.11 6.61 19.83
CA GLU A 118 11.68 6.39 21.23
C GLU A 118 10.17 6.08 21.33
N ASP A 119 9.33 6.85 20.64
CA ASP A 119 7.87 6.57 20.60
C ASP A 119 7.58 5.20 19.96
N TRP A 120 8.35 4.81 18.94
CA TRP A 120 8.17 3.52 18.27
C TRP A 120 8.62 2.37 19.16
N ASP A 121 9.78 2.48 19.80
CA ASP A 121 10.30 1.50 20.75
C ASP A 121 9.29 1.29 21.88
N ASP A 122 8.71 2.36 22.42
CA ASP A 122 7.68 2.28 23.47
C ASP A 122 6.38 1.62 23.00
N LEU A 123 5.94 1.91 21.77
CA LEU A 123 4.77 1.26 21.17
C LEU A 123 5.02 -0.22 20.89
N ASN A 124 6.23 -0.57 20.46
CA ASN A 124 6.56 -1.89 19.93
C ASN A 124 7.26 -2.81 20.94
N LYS A 125 7.54 -2.34 22.16
CA LYS A 125 8.23 -3.09 23.23
C LYS A 125 7.63 -4.45 23.57
N PHE A 126 6.35 -4.68 23.28
CA PHE A 126 5.69 -5.96 23.53
C PHE A 126 6.27 -7.07 22.63
N MET A 127 6.93 -6.73 21.53
CA MET A 127 7.61 -7.70 20.66
C MET A 127 8.80 -8.37 21.35
N ASP A 128 9.41 -7.71 22.34
CA ASP A 128 10.54 -8.25 23.11
C ASP A 128 10.08 -9.00 24.38
N ASP A 129 8.78 -9.06 24.67
CA ASP A 129 8.26 -9.77 25.84
C ASP A 129 8.10 -11.26 25.55
N GLU A 130 9.10 -12.07 25.94
CA GLU A 130 9.06 -13.53 25.79
C GLU A 130 7.91 -14.21 26.57
N ASN A 131 7.23 -13.51 27.49
CA ASN A 131 6.14 -14.06 28.29
C ASN A 131 4.75 -13.61 27.79
N ILE A 132 4.68 -12.78 26.75
CA ILE A 132 3.39 -12.37 26.19
C ILE A 132 2.66 -13.58 25.61
N SER A 133 1.36 -13.67 25.86
CA SER A 133 0.54 -14.69 25.21
C SER A 133 0.35 -14.34 23.74
N ASP A 134 0.18 -15.35 22.87
CA ASP A 134 -0.16 -15.12 21.46
C ASP A 134 -1.38 -14.20 21.32
N GLU A 135 -2.40 -14.38 22.17
CA GLU A 135 -3.62 -13.58 22.15
C GLU A 135 -3.35 -12.10 22.45
N ASP A 136 -2.52 -11.80 23.46
CA ASP A 136 -2.19 -10.43 23.82
C ASP A 136 -1.22 -9.80 22.83
N TYR A 137 -0.28 -10.58 22.28
CA TYR A 137 0.59 -10.15 21.18
C TYR A 137 -0.25 -9.67 19.99
N TYR A 138 -1.22 -10.49 19.54
CA TYR A 138 -2.08 -10.10 18.43
C TYR A 138 -2.96 -8.89 18.74
N LYS A 139 -3.37 -8.67 20.00
CA LYS A 139 -4.09 -7.45 20.40
C LYS A 139 -3.20 -6.22 20.30
N GLU A 140 -1.95 -6.28 20.75
CA GLU A 140 -1.02 -5.15 20.65
C GLU A 140 -0.69 -4.82 19.20
N VAL A 141 -0.38 -5.83 18.37
CA VAL A 141 -0.19 -5.66 16.91
C VAL A 141 -1.42 -4.99 16.28
N ALA A 142 -2.62 -5.45 16.61
CA ALA A 142 -3.85 -4.91 16.04
C ALA A 142 -4.12 -3.45 16.44
N LYS A 143 -3.72 -3.04 17.66
CA LYS A 143 -3.80 -1.63 18.07
C LYS A 143 -2.87 -0.74 17.24
N ILE A 144 -1.64 -1.18 16.98
CA ILE A 144 -0.67 -0.41 16.19
C ILE A 144 -1.14 -0.22 14.76
N TYR A 145 -1.60 -1.29 14.10
CA TYR A 145 -1.99 -1.26 12.70
C TYR A 145 -3.50 -1.03 12.47
N SER A 146 -4.19 -0.51 13.49
CA SER A 146 -5.57 -0.05 13.34
C SER A 146 -5.69 1.10 12.35
N GLY A 147 -6.79 1.13 11.59
CA GLY A 147 -7.07 2.22 10.64
C GLY A 147 -6.16 2.28 9.41
N ILE A 148 -5.37 1.24 9.13
CA ILE A 148 -4.61 1.08 7.88
C ILE A 148 -5.00 -0.23 7.18
N LEU A 149 -4.92 -0.26 5.85
CA LEU A 149 -5.27 -1.41 5.02
C LEU A 149 -4.03 -1.88 4.25
N PRO A 150 -3.60 -3.15 4.37
CA PRO A 150 -2.59 -3.72 3.47
C PRO A 150 -3.03 -3.62 2.01
N ILE A 151 -2.14 -3.11 1.15
CA ILE A 151 -2.39 -2.95 -0.28
C ILE A 151 -1.36 -3.64 -1.18
N GLY A 152 -0.25 -4.15 -0.64
CA GLY A 152 0.72 -4.90 -1.44
C GLY A 152 1.89 -5.43 -0.62
N PHE A 153 2.51 -6.49 -1.12
CA PHE A 153 3.70 -7.10 -0.53
C PHE A 153 4.99 -6.57 -1.15
N GLN A 154 5.98 -6.29 -0.30
CA GLN A 154 7.29 -5.84 -0.75
C GLN A 154 8.31 -6.98 -0.81
N GLY A 155 8.15 -7.99 0.06
CA GLY A 155 9.13 -9.05 0.30
C GLY A 155 9.34 -9.27 1.80
N CYS A 156 9.86 -10.44 2.18
CA CYS A 156 10.10 -10.82 3.57
C CYS A 156 8.84 -10.63 4.46
N SER A 157 8.86 -9.63 5.33
CA SER A 157 7.84 -9.23 6.28
C SER A 157 7.21 -7.86 5.95
N ALA A 158 7.70 -7.18 4.91
CA ALA A 158 7.36 -5.79 4.59
C ALA A 158 6.14 -5.65 3.66
N LEU A 159 5.28 -4.68 3.98
CA LEU A 159 4.02 -4.41 3.30
C LEU A 159 3.87 -2.93 2.97
N HIS A 160 3.24 -2.66 1.84
CA HIS A 160 2.59 -1.37 1.61
C HIS A 160 1.20 -1.41 2.22
N ALA A 161 0.84 -0.38 2.97
CA ALA A 161 -0.50 -0.16 3.49
C ALA A 161 -0.99 1.26 3.16
N ILE A 162 -2.29 1.47 3.16
CA ILE A 162 -2.92 2.80 2.99
C ILE A 162 -3.65 3.19 4.27
N VAL A 163 -3.48 4.45 4.68
CA VAL A 163 -4.21 4.99 5.84
C VAL A 163 -5.68 5.20 5.49
N LEU A 164 -6.58 4.55 6.21
CA LEU A 164 -8.03 4.62 6.00
C LEU A 164 -8.68 5.78 6.77
N ASN A 165 -8.22 6.07 7.99
CA ASN A 165 -8.83 7.05 8.88
C ASN A 165 -7.78 7.88 9.61
N GLY A 166 -8.14 9.14 9.92
CA GLY A 166 -7.26 10.09 10.60
C GLY A 166 -6.70 11.18 9.66
N THR A 167 -5.74 11.94 10.17
CA THR A 167 -5.14 13.11 9.50
C THR A 167 -4.38 12.78 8.23
N HIS A 168 -3.87 11.56 8.11
CA HIS A 168 -3.06 11.09 6.98
C HIS A 168 -3.84 10.18 6.02
N LYS A 169 -5.19 10.19 6.09
CA LYS A 169 -6.06 9.38 5.24
C LYS A 169 -5.67 9.49 3.76
N GLY A 170 -5.43 8.34 3.15
CA GLY A 170 -5.04 8.19 1.75
C GLY A 170 -3.54 8.17 1.47
N LYS A 171 -2.67 8.48 2.44
CA LYS A 171 -1.22 8.27 2.33
C LYS A 171 -0.88 6.78 2.37
N VAL A 172 0.19 6.42 1.67
CA VAL A 172 0.81 5.10 1.75
C VAL A 172 1.83 5.10 2.89
N ILE A 173 1.88 3.98 3.61
CA ILE A 173 2.82 3.71 4.68
C ILE A 173 3.45 2.34 4.44
N ASN A 174 4.77 2.27 4.57
CA ASN A 174 5.50 1.02 4.57
C ASN A 174 5.60 0.52 6.00
N VAL A 175 5.20 -0.71 6.23
CA VAL A 175 5.23 -1.36 7.55
C VAL A 175 5.93 -2.69 7.43
N ASP A 176 6.49 -3.14 8.55
CA ASP A 176 7.23 -4.39 8.65
C ASP A 176 6.68 -5.20 9.81
N LYS A 177 6.28 -6.45 9.56
CA LYS A 177 5.77 -7.37 10.58
C LYS A 177 6.85 -7.79 11.58
N ASP A 178 8.12 -7.61 11.24
CA ASP A 178 9.25 -7.93 12.11
C ASP A 178 9.64 -6.74 13.02
N GLY A 179 8.83 -5.67 13.05
CA GLY A 179 8.94 -4.60 14.05
C GLY A 179 9.77 -3.39 13.62
N SER A 180 10.22 -3.33 12.37
CA SER A 180 10.85 -2.11 11.85
C SER A 180 9.88 -0.94 11.88
N LYS A 181 10.39 0.24 12.26
CA LYS A 181 9.58 1.46 12.35
C LYS A 181 8.86 1.78 11.02
N PRO A 182 7.55 2.09 11.05
CA PRO A 182 6.80 2.43 9.85
C PRO A 182 7.35 3.66 9.14
N ASN A 183 7.46 3.60 7.80
CA ASN A 183 7.89 4.71 6.97
C ASN A 183 6.73 5.26 6.13
N PHE A 184 6.33 6.51 6.38
CA PHE A 184 5.35 7.18 5.54
C PHE A 184 5.98 7.60 4.21
N THR A 185 5.30 7.32 3.11
CA THR A 185 5.78 7.75 1.80
C THR A 185 5.73 9.27 1.68
N PHE A 186 6.62 9.83 0.87
CA PHE A 186 6.70 11.26 0.63
C PHE A 186 5.37 11.82 0.07
N GLU A 187 4.73 11.07 -0.82
CA GLU A 187 3.56 11.50 -1.58
C GLU A 187 2.33 11.75 -0.70
N ASN A 188 1.47 12.66 -1.15
CA ASN A 188 0.32 13.09 -0.35
C ASN A 188 -0.78 12.03 -0.29
N ASN A 189 -0.85 11.16 -1.29
CA ASN A 189 -1.87 10.12 -1.38
C ASN A 189 -1.43 8.96 -2.28
N PHE A 190 -2.21 7.88 -2.27
CA PHE A 190 -1.97 6.67 -3.07
C PHE A 190 -1.77 6.92 -4.57
N LEU A 191 -2.54 7.80 -5.21
CA LEU A 191 -2.38 8.04 -6.66
C LEU A 191 -1.09 8.78 -6.97
N ASP A 192 -0.69 9.73 -6.13
CA ASP A 192 0.59 10.43 -6.26
C ASP A 192 1.76 9.43 -6.14
N TRP A 193 1.67 8.52 -5.16
CA TRP A 193 2.64 7.44 -4.95
C TRP A 193 2.71 6.48 -6.15
N TYR A 194 1.55 6.02 -6.63
CA TYR A 194 1.46 5.12 -7.78
C TYR A 194 1.95 5.79 -9.07
N GLU A 195 1.62 7.06 -9.28
CA GLU A 195 2.06 7.84 -10.44
C GLU A 195 3.59 8.04 -10.44
N ARG A 196 4.21 8.30 -9.27
CA ARG A 196 5.67 8.40 -9.16
C ARG A 196 6.36 7.08 -9.52
N TRP A 197 5.83 5.94 -9.08
CA TRP A 197 6.39 4.64 -9.45
C TRP A 197 6.49 4.50 -10.97
N LEU A 198 5.43 4.86 -11.69
CA LEU A 198 5.43 4.85 -13.15
C LEU A 198 6.44 5.85 -13.73
N ASP A 199 6.54 7.06 -13.18
CA ASP A 199 7.52 8.06 -13.62
C ASP A 199 8.96 7.57 -13.50
N GLU A 200 9.30 6.84 -12.44
CA GLU A 200 10.63 6.30 -12.25
C GLU A 200 10.95 5.15 -13.20
N ILE A 201 9.96 4.33 -13.55
CA ILE A 201 10.09 3.32 -14.61
C ILE A 201 10.30 4.00 -15.97
N ILE A 202 9.45 4.96 -16.31
CA ILE A 202 9.48 5.66 -17.60
C ILE A 202 10.81 6.42 -17.78
N SER A 203 11.35 7.00 -16.71
CA SER A 203 12.67 7.64 -16.73
C SER A 203 13.84 6.65 -16.81
N GLY A 204 13.58 5.35 -16.68
CA GLY A 204 14.57 4.28 -16.67
C GLY A 204 15.34 4.15 -15.36
N HIS A 205 14.93 4.84 -14.29
CA HIS A 205 15.60 4.78 -12.99
C HIS A 205 15.46 3.39 -12.37
N LEU A 206 14.23 2.91 -12.17
CA LEU A 206 13.97 1.57 -11.61
C LEU A 206 14.44 0.43 -12.52
N ILE A 207 14.68 0.69 -13.81
CA ILE A 207 15.25 -0.29 -14.75
C ILE A 207 16.76 -0.46 -14.52
N LYS A 208 17.48 0.65 -14.27
CA LYS A 208 18.93 0.67 -14.06
C LYS A 208 19.32 0.23 -12.64
N ALA A 209 18.48 0.52 -11.67
CA ALA A 209 18.66 0.16 -10.27
C ALA A 209 17.50 -0.73 -9.80
N PRO A 210 17.36 -1.98 -10.28
CA PRO A 210 16.22 -2.83 -9.93
C PRO A 210 16.16 -3.21 -8.44
N THR A 211 17.23 -2.94 -7.68
CA THR A 211 17.30 -3.13 -6.23
C THR A 211 16.95 -1.88 -5.43
N SER A 212 16.59 -0.76 -6.06
CA SER A 212 16.16 0.47 -5.36
C SER A 212 14.84 0.22 -4.62
N TRP A 213 14.76 0.65 -3.36
CA TRP A 213 13.59 0.46 -2.53
C TRP A 213 12.58 1.59 -2.74
N PHE A 214 11.79 1.46 -3.80
CA PHE A 214 10.74 2.43 -4.12
C PHE A 214 9.83 2.68 -2.90
N GLY A 215 9.64 3.96 -2.57
CA GLY A 215 8.77 4.38 -1.47
C GLY A 215 9.47 4.64 -0.13
N TYR A 216 10.78 4.42 -0.01
CA TYR A 216 11.54 4.73 1.22
C TYR A 216 12.35 6.04 1.17
N GLY A 217 12.68 6.53 -0.03
CA GLY A 217 13.41 7.79 -0.23
C GLY A 217 12.90 8.59 -1.42
N ARG A 218 13.42 9.81 -1.59
CA ARG A 218 13.25 10.62 -2.80
C ARG A 218 14.38 10.33 -3.79
N LYS A 219 14.06 10.42 -5.08
CA LYS A 219 15.02 10.31 -6.20
C LYS A 219 16.25 11.23 -6.10
N ASP A 220 16.15 12.35 -5.37
CA ASP A 220 17.24 13.33 -5.21
C ASP A 220 18.13 13.05 -3.97
N GLU A 221 17.83 12.00 -3.22
CA GLU A 221 18.53 11.60 -1.99
C GLU A 221 19.22 10.22 -2.11
N GLU A 222 19.14 9.58 -3.29
CA GLU A 222 19.82 8.33 -3.67
C GLU A 222 20.83 8.57 -4.81
#